data_AF-A0A8X6XR43-F1
#
_entry.id   AF-A0A8X6XR43-F1
#
_cell.length_a   1.000
_cell.length_b   1.000
_cell.length_c   1.000
_cell.angle_alpha   90.00
_cell.angle_beta   90.00
_cell.angle_gamma   90.00
#
_symmetry.space_group_name_H-M   'P 1'
#
loop_
_entity.id
_entity.type
_entity.pdbx_description
1 polymer ?
#
loop_
_entity_poly.entity_id
_entity_poly.type
_entity_poly.pdbx_seq_one_letter_code
_entity_poly.pdbx_strand_id
1 'polypeptide(L)'
;MISTWSSGSQLPPPSYYDVIGKEPCTDGFFTFIDFLPECRDPGGLISKPEYETFRPLIDRANAWLRANGRWRIVTCESVEFKARNEHINHEKMTYLEYGESYTCFVRGLRLWISEKLNDQEREQQIGYLNMLPQQYTEGGIFSTPEFESLDGVVSRFNTMIQTRPLPGRIINIESQEMKMRHSGEIDPERTCWVEGGKRQKHFLFILRIFFEISDGEPEEIGIMDFIPDAITRGGVFSYPRYEPFSNVIQKASNWCAMQNGIRICNTQSVELKMKTGLEVNPQRMSFTEHGERGTFYVRILRVAYVKTRDLSFKNQIMPMSVTQLTCKTFVPMQLTTSLFVPDFENLQETKERVTAWVKATGKPFICFEFTLI
;
A
#
# COMPACT_ATOMS: atom_id res chain seq x y z
N MET A 1 9.05 -3.51 -22.02
CA MET A 1 9.66 -2.79 -20.87
C MET A 1 10.25 -3.82 -19.93
N ILE A 2 11.56 -3.80 -19.72
CA ILE A 2 12.29 -4.82 -18.94
C ILE A 2 12.07 -4.52 -17.46
N SER A 3 11.37 -5.37 -16.73
CA SER A 3 11.30 -5.30 -15.27
C SER A 3 12.65 -5.74 -14.69
N THR A 4 13.60 -4.83 -14.55
CA THR A 4 14.81 -5.10 -13.76
C THR A 4 14.44 -5.02 -12.29
N TRP A 5 14.48 -6.14 -11.57
CA TRP A 5 14.47 -6.13 -10.12
C TRP A 5 15.64 -5.26 -9.66
N SER A 6 15.34 -4.19 -8.94
CA SER A 6 16.38 -3.37 -8.36
C SER A 6 16.86 -4.10 -7.12
N SER A 7 17.97 -4.82 -7.17
CA SER A 7 18.61 -5.27 -5.92
C SER A 7 20.08 -4.93 -5.85
N GLY A 8 20.78 -4.73 -6.98
CA GLY A 8 22.19 -4.29 -7.01
C GLY A 8 23.16 -5.15 -6.19
N SER A 9 22.71 -6.25 -5.60
CA SER A 9 23.39 -6.99 -4.53
C SER A 9 23.61 -8.43 -4.99
N GLN A 10 24.81 -8.96 -4.74
CA GLN A 10 25.07 -10.39 -4.84
C GLN A 10 24.29 -11.13 -3.75
N LEU A 11 23.58 -12.19 -4.12
CA LEU A 11 22.89 -13.07 -3.18
C LEU A 11 23.94 -13.78 -2.30
N PRO A 12 23.81 -13.78 -0.97
CA PRO A 12 24.64 -14.64 -0.12
C PRO A 12 24.29 -16.13 -0.39
N PRO A 13 25.21 -17.06 -0.07
CA PRO A 13 25.02 -18.48 -0.37
C PRO A 13 23.81 -19.07 0.37
N PRO A 14 23.12 -20.06 -0.23
CA PRO A 14 21.88 -20.60 0.31
C PRO A 14 22.12 -21.40 1.60
N SER A 15 21.24 -21.27 2.59
CA SER A 15 21.24 -22.10 3.80
C SER A 15 19.86 -22.70 4.06
N TYR A 16 19.81 -24.02 4.19
CA TYR A 16 18.63 -24.86 4.02
C TYR A 16 17.56 -24.83 5.14
N TYR A 17 17.60 -23.92 6.13
CA TYR A 17 16.89 -24.13 7.40
C TYR A 17 15.77 -23.13 7.81
N ASP A 18 15.53 -22.01 7.13
CA ASP A 18 14.58 -20.99 7.64
C ASP A 18 13.33 -20.75 6.75
N VAL A 19 12.55 -21.81 6.49
CA VAL A 19 11.25 -21.71 5.79
C VAL A 19 10.11 -22.32 6.61
N ILE A 20 10.16 -22.19 7.93
CA ILE A 20 9.03 -22.56 8.80
C ILE A 20 8.26 -21.28 9.13
N GLY A 21 6.95 -21.32 8.86
CA GLY A 21 6.04 -20.18 8.88
C GLY A 21 6.26 -19.27 10.09
N LYS A 22 6.61 -18.00 9.82
CA LYS A 22 6.78 -16.97 10.86
C LYS A 22 5.51 -16.94 11.71
N GLU A 23 5.65 -17.32 12.98
CA GLU A 23 4.60 -17.15 13.97
C GLU A 23 4.20 -15.67 14.03
N PRO A 24 2.91 -15.39 14.23
CA PRO A 24 2.47 -14.03 14.47
C PRO A 24 3.27 -13.41 15.61
N CYS A 25 3.57 -12.11 15.52
CA CYS A 25 4.16 -11.37 16.62
C CYS A 25 3.14 -11.26 17.77
N THR A 26 3.06 -12.26 18.64
CA THR A 26 2.10 -12.30 19.76
C THR A 26 2.61 -11.54 20.99
N ASP A 27 3.92 -11.40 21.18
CA ASP A 27 4.51 -10.88 22.42
C ASP A 27 5.53 -9.73 22.24
N GLY A 28 5.81 -9.30 21.01
CA GLY A 28 6.88 -8.35 20.72
C GLY A 28 6.48 -6.87 20.79
N PHE A 29 7.39 -6.03 21.28
CA PHE A 29 7.34 -4.58 21.05
C PHE A 29 7.25 -4.33 19.53
N PHE A 30 6.26 -3.54 19.13
CA PHE A 30 5.99 -3.21 17.74
C PHE A 30 6.09 -1.71 17.52
N THR A 31 6.74 -1.32 16.42
CA THR A 31 6.96 0.09 16.07
C THR A 31 7.11 0.20 14.55
N PHE A 32 7.33 1.41 14.06
CA PHE A 32 7.70 1.64 12.68
C PHE A 32 8.85 2.64 12.57
N ILE A 33 9.46 2.63 11.40
CA ILE A 33 10.46 3.61 10.96
C ILE A 33 10.12 4.07 9.53
N ASP A 34 10.28 5.36 9.29
CA ASP A 34 10.04 5.98 7.98
C ASP A 34 11.34 6.32 7.27
N PHE A 35 11.36 6.05 5.97
CA PHE A 35 12.40 6.43 5.04
C PHE A 35 11.81 7.41 4.03
N LEU A 36 12.12 8.69 4.22
CA LEU A 36 11.67 9.77 3.34
C LEU A 36 12.69 9.95 2.19
N PRO A 37 12.24 10.37 0.99
CA PRO A 37 13.14 10.78 -0.07
C PRO A 37 13.82 12.10 0.31
N GLU A 38 15.10 12.24 -0.02
CA GLU A 38 15.83 13.50 0.14
C GLU A 38 15.40 14.50 -0.95
N CYS A 39 15.33 15.78 -0.60
CA CYS A 39 15.11 16.85 -1.57
C CYS A 39 16.41 17.12 -2.32
N ARG A 40 16.39 16.95 -3.64
CA ARG A 40 17.55 17.18 -4.52
C ARG A 40 17.62 18.62 -4.99
N ASP A 41 16.46 19.20 -5.28
CA ASP A 41 16.30 20.60 -5.63
C ASP A 41 15.02 21.10 -4.93
N PRO A 42 15.09 22.11 -4.05
CA PRO A 42 13.90 22.66 -3.39
C PRO A 42 12.94 23.36 -4.38
N GLY A 43 13.36 23.55 -5.63
CA GLY A 43 12.66 24.35 -6.61
C GLY A 43 12.76 25.83 -6.29
N GLY A 44 11.87 26.62 -6.88
CA GLY A 44 11.87 28.07 -6.73
C GLY A 44 10.53 28.68 -7.13
N LEU A 45 10.53 29.96 -7.47
CA LEU A 45 9.29 30.66 -7.83
C LEU A 45 8.60 30.06 -9.07
N ILE A 46 9.39 29.42 -9.95
CA ILE A 46 8.96 28.87 -11.24
C ILE A 46 9.20 27.36 -11.39
N SER A 47 10.04 26.75 -10.54
CA SER A 47 10.38 25.33 -10.58
C SER A 47 9.77 24.60 -9.39
N LYS A 48 9.34 23.36 -9.62
CA LYS A 48 8.80 22.48 -8.57
C LYS A 48 9.95 21.79 -7.84
N PRO A 49 9.79 21.43 -6.55
CA PRO A 49 10.80 20.66 -5.85
C PRO A 49 10.99 19.29 -6.49
N GLU A 50 12.24 18.85 -6.57
CA GLU A 50 12.65 17.53 -7.02
C GLU A 50 13.15 16.71 -5.82
N TYR A 51 12.68 15.47 -5.76
CA TYR A 51 13.04 14.52 -4.72
C TYR A 51 13.68 13.29 -5.33
N GLU A 52 14.41 12.53 -4.52
CA GLU A 52 14.91 11.22 -4.90
C GLU A 52 13.80 10.29 -5.40
N THR A 53 14.15 9.37 -6.29
CA THR A 53 13.26 8.27 -6.67
C THR A 53 13.03 7.31 -5.50
N PHE A 54 12.09 6.37 -5.65
CA PHE A 54 11.73 5.45 -4.58
C PHE A 54 12.85 4.46 -4.24
N ARG A 55 13.73 4.16 -5.19
CA ARG A 55 14.83 3.21 -5.02
C ARG A 55 15.77 3.52 -3.83
N PRO A 56 16.36 4.73 -3.71
CA PRO A 56 17.17 5.12 -2.55
C PRO A 56 16.55 4.82 -1.18
N LEU A 57 15.22 4.86 -1.05
CA LEU A 57 14.53 4.61 0.21
C LEU A 57 14.69 3.14 0.63
N ILE A 58 14.64 2.22 -0.34
CA ILE A 58 14.85 0.78 -0.12
C ILE A 58 16.32 0.50 0.22
N ASP A 59 17.26 1.20 -0.42
CA ASP A 59 18.68 1.05 -0.13
C ASP A 59 19.02 1.55 1.29
N ARG A 60 18.46 2.69 1.71
CA ARG A 60 18.56 3.20 3.09
C ARG A 60 17.89 2.27 4.10
N ALA A 61 16.70 1.75 3.78
CA ALA A 61 16.01 0.76 4.60
C ALA A 61 16.88 -0.48 4.85
N ASN A 62 17.47 -1.04 3.79
CA ASN A 62 18.36 -2.19 3.90
C ASN A 62 19.64 -1.88 4.69
N ALA A 63 20.22 -0.69 4.53
CA ALA A 63 21.36 -0.27 5.34
C ALA A 63 21.01 -0.17 6.83
N TRP A 64 19.82 0.36 7.13
CA TRP A 64 19.32 0.45 8.50
C TRP A 64 19.08 -0.92 9.12
N LEU A 65 18.49 -1.87 8.39
CA LEU A 65 18.26 -3.25 8.88
C LEU A 65 19.57 -3.96 9.23
N ARG A 66 20.61 -3.83 8.38
CA ARG A 66 21.94 -4.37 8.67
C ARG A 66 22.55 -3.75 9.92
N ALA A 67 22.44 -2.43 10.08
CA ALA A 67 22.95 -1.72 11.25
C ALA A 67 22.14 -2.01 12.54
N ASN A 68 20.90 -2.48 12.41
CA ASN A 68 20.00 -2.73 13.54
C ASN A 68 19.48 -4.17 13.53
N GLY A 69 20.41 -5.13 13.54
CA GLY A 69 20.12 -6.55 13.40
C GLY A 69 19.19 -7.18 14.44
N ARG A 70 18.84 -6.46 15.53
CA ARG A 70 17.83 -6.87 16.53
C ARG A 70 16.38 -6.77 16.04
N TRP A 71 16.15 -6.01 14.98
CA TRP A 71 14.80 -5.80 14.44
C TRP A 71 14.52 -6.76 13.29
N ARG A 72 13.26 -7.15 13.17
CA ARG A 72 12.69 -7.81 12.01
C ARG A 72 11.52 -7.01 11.44
N ILE A 73 11.37 -7.04 10.12
CA ILE A 73 10.26 -6.52 9.36
C ILE A 73 9.08 -7.49 9.49
N VAL A 74 7.96 -6.91 9.88
CA VAL A 74 6.65 -7.56 9.84
C VAL A 74 5.98 -7.29 8.50
N THR A 75 5.93 -6.02 8.09
CA THR A 75 5.41 -5.57 6.79
C THR A 75 5.99 -4.19 6.44
N CYS A 76 5.64 -3.66 5.29
CA CYS A 76 6.04 -2.31 4.87
C CYS A 76 4.98 -1.69 3.98
N GLU A 77 4.90 -0.37 3.91
CA GLU A 77 3.93 0.34 3.06
C GLU A 77 4.56 1.60 2.48
N SER A 78 4.01 2.08 1.37
CA SER A 78 4.29 3.44 0.90
C SER A 78 3.38 4.43 1.63
N VAL A 79 3.95 5.47 2.25
CA VAL A 79 3.17 6.48 3.00
C VAL A 79 3.27 7.83 2.31
N GLU A 80 2.15 8.54 2.19
CA GLU A 80 2.10 9.88 1.62
C GLU A 80 2.14 10.96 2.71
N PHE A 81 2.95 11.97 2.47
CA PHE A 81 3.16 13.11 3.33
C PHE A 81 2.93 14.40 2.54
N LYS A 82 2.43 15.45 3.19
CA LYS A 82 2.45 16.78 2.59
C LYS A 82 3.79 17.45 2.85
N ALA A 83 4.38 17.97 1.79
CA ALA A 83 5.57 18.80 1.86
C ALA A 83 5.21 20.27 1.66
N ARG A 84 5.91 21.15 2.38
CA ARG A 84 5.92 22.59 2.14
C ARG A 84 7.36 22.98 1.82
N ASN A 85 7.62 23.32 0.56
CA ASN A 85 8.99 23.49 0.04
C ASN A 85 9.80 22.20 0.29
N GLU A 86 11.02 22.30 0.80
CA GLU A 86 11.88 21.16 1.15
C GLU A 86 11.46 20.40 2.41
N HIS A 87 10.56 20.96 3.23
CA HIS A 87 10.22 20.40 4.54
C HIS A 87 9.04 19.43 4.46
N ILE A 88 9.30 18.16 4.79
CA ILE A 88 8.29 17.12 4.95
C ILE A 88 7.91 17.04 6.44
N ASN A 89 6.67 17.40 6.77
CA ASN A 89 6.16 17.24 8.13
C ASN A 89 5.56 15.83 8.31
N HIS A 90 6.39 14.86 8.67
CA HIS A 90 6.00 13.47 8.83
C HIS A 90 5.22 13.19 10.12
N GLU A 91 5.30 14.08 11.12
CA GLU A 91 4.56 13.95 12.38
C GLU A 91 3.14 14.48 12.30
N LYS A 92 2.82 15.32 11.30
CA LYS A 92 1.50 15.93 11.17
C LYS A 92 0.50 14.95 10.55
N MET A 93 -0.60 14.73 11.29
CA MET A 93 -1.65 13.79 10.91
C MET A 93 -2.86 14.44 10.24
N THR A 94 -3.02 15.76 10.36
CA THR A 94 -4.16 16.51 9.82
C THR A 94 -3.70 17.66 8.96
N TYR A 95 -4.41 17.95 7.88
CA TYR A 95 -4.03 19.01 6.96
C TYR A 95 -5.25 19.79 6.51
N LEU A 96 -5.14 21.12 6.53
CA LEU A 96 -6.12 21.99 5.91
C LEU A 96 -5.70 22.27 4.47
N GLU A 97 -6.62 22.05 3.54
CA GLU A 97 -6.46 22.43 2.14
C GLU A 97 -7.29 23.68 1.84
N TYR A 98 -6.61 24.71 1.33
CA TYR A 98 -7.26 25.89 0.77
C TYR A 98 -7.17 25.77 -0.76
N GLY A 99 -8.35 25.68 -1.40
CA GLY A 99 -8.56 25.15 -2.76
C GLY A 99 -7.88 25.88 -3.93
N GLU A 100 -7.04 26.88 -3.68
CA GLU A 100 -6.35 27.64 -4.73
C GLU A 100 -4.82 27.46 -4.74
N SER A 101 -4.24 26.89 -3.69
CA SER A 101 -2.79 26.65 -3.61
C SER A 101 -2.37 25.31 -4.20
N TYR A 102 -1.12 25.25 -4.69
CA TYR A 102 -0.49 23.99 -5.05
C TYR A 102 -0.07 23.24 -3.78
N THR A 103 -0.46 21.97 -3.66
CA THR A 103 -0.01 21.10 -2.58
C THR A 103 1.05 20.15 -3.11
N CYS A 104 2.23 20.15 -2.48
CA CYS A 104 3.27 19.18 -2.76
C CYS A 104 3.07 17.95 -1.88
N PHE A 105 3.06 16.78 -2.50
CA PHE A 105 3.00 15.50 -1.82
C PHE A 105 4.28 14.74 -2.06
N VAL A 106 4.73 14.05 -1.03
CA VAL A 106 5.93 13.24 -1.04
C VAL A 106 5.58 11.86 -0.49
N ARG A 107 6.10 10.82 -1.12
CA ARG A 107 5.88 9.42 -0.77
C ARG A 107 7.15 8.83 -0.19
N GLY A 108 7.07 8.38 1.05
CA GLY A 108 8.11 7.64 1.74
C GLY A 108 7.83 6.14 1.79
N LEU A 109 8.74 5.41 2.42
CA LEU A 109 8.61 4.00 2.76
C LEU A 109 8.51 3.88 4.29
N ARG A 110 7.48 3.23 4.81
CA ARG A 110 7.36 2.87 6.21
C ARG A 110 7.63 1.38 6.40
N LEU A 111 8.56 1.04 7.29
CA LEU A 111 8.74 -0.34 7.74
C LEU A 111 8.08 -0.53 9.08
N TRP A 112 7.21 -1.52 9.17
CA TRP A 112 6.63 -2.00 10.40
C TRP A 112 7.51 -3.11 10.95
N ILE A 113 8.05 -2.92 12.15
CA ILE A 113 9.10 -3.76 12.71
C ILE A 113 8.76 -4.25 14.12
N SER A 114 9.31 -5.40 14.47
CA SER A 114 9.29 -5.97 15.81
C SER A 114 10.66 -6.49 16.21
N GLU A 115 10.90 -6.66 17.51
CA GLU A 115 12.14 -7.30 17.96
C GLU A 115 12.16 -8.77 17.52
N LYS A 116 13.35 -9.26 17.17
CA LYS A 116 13.58 -10.67 16.90
C LYS A 116 13.42 -11.47 18.19
N LEU A 117 12.90 -12.69 18.07
CA LEU A 117 12.79 -13.60 19.21
C LEU A 117 14.12 -14.33 19.46
N ASN A 118 14.93 -14.49 18.41
CA ASN A 118 16.21 -15.19 18.45
C ASN A 118 17.29 -14.38 17.72
N ASP A 119 18.44 -14.20 18.37
CA ASP A 119 19.62 -13.54 17.80
C ASP A 119 20.20 -14.28 16.58
N GLN A 120 19.83 -15.55 16.38
CA GLN A 120 20.23 -16.32 15.19
C GLN A 120 19.40 -16.03 13.94
N GLU A 121 18.30 -15.26 14.03
CA GLU A 121 17.54 -14.88 12.84
C GLU A 121 18.40 -14.04 11.88
N ARG A 122 18.43 -14.44 10.61
CA ARG A 122 19.21 -13.77 9.56
C ARG A 122 18.85 -12.28 9.41
N GLU A 123 19.82 -11.49 8.96
CA GLU A 123 19.58 -10.11 8.54
C GLU A 123 18.62 -10.09 7.34
N GLN A 124 17.53 -9.34 7.50
CA GLN A 124 16.55 -9.20 6.44
C GLN A 124 16.99 -8.12 5.46
N GLN A 125 16.81 -8.43 4.17
CA GLN A 125 16.96 -7.47 3.10
C GLN A 125 15.66 -7.45 2.30
N ILE A 126 15.15 -6.27 1.98
CA ILE A 126 13.94 -6.09 1.19
C ILE A 126 14.25 -5.64 -0.23
N GLY A 127 13.41 -6.10 -1.15
CA GLY A 127 13.29 -5.61 -2.51
C GLY A 127 11.85 -5.25 -2.83
N TYR A 128 11.63 -4.66 -4.00
CA TYR A 128 10.30 -4.37 -4.50
C TYR A 128 10.24 -4.51 -6.02
N LEU A 129 9.02 -4.59 -6.53
CA LEU A 129 8.69 -4.54 -7.94
C LEU A 129 7.40 -3.78 -8.16
N ASN A 130 7.42 -2.91 -9.15
CA ASN A 130 6.23 -2.23 -9.64
C ASN A 130 5.69 -2.95 -10.89
N MET A 131 4.43 -3.35 -10.83
CA MET A 131 3.66 -3.85 -11.96
C MET A 131 2.70 -2.76 -12.43
N LEU A 132 3.02 -2.16 -13.57
CA LEU A 132 2.15 -1.18 -14.23
C LEU A 132 1.18 -1.93 -15.15
N PRO A 133 -0.13 -1.60 -15.15
CA PRO A 133 -1.04 -2.10 -16.16
C PRO A 133 -0.62 -1.65 -17.55
N GLN A 134 -0.69 -2.55 -18.52
CA GLN A 134 -0.40 -2.24 -19.92
C GLN A 134 -1.49 -1.32 -20.50
N GLN A 135 -1.08 -0.31 -21.26
CA GLN A 135 -2.02 0.53 -22.00
C GLN A 135 -2.37 -0.14 -23.33
N TYR A 136 -3.66 -0.38 -23.57
CA TYR A 136 -4.14 -0.97 -24.82
C TYR A 136 -4.45 0.09 -25.87
N THR A 137 -4.91 1.27 -25.45
CA THR A 137 -5.24 2.39 -26.35
C THR A 137 -4.72 3.69 -25.78
N GLU A 138 -4.19 4.57 -26.64
CA GLU A 138 -3.63 5.88 -26.23
C GLU A 138 -4.67 6.90 -25.76
N GLY A 139 -5.96 6.60 -25.99
CA GLY A 139 -7.01 7.61 -25.88
C GLY A 139 -6.90 8.65 -26.99
N GLY A 140 -7.87 9.55 -27.06
CA GLY A 140 -7.92 10.61 -28.06
C GLY A 140 -8.69 11.81 -27.53
N ILE A 141 -8.97 12.78 -28.39
CA ILE A 141 -9.71 14.00 -28.01
C ILE A 141 -11.06 13.68 -27.34
N PHE A 142 -11.68 12.54 -27.71
CA PHE A 142 -13.00 12.12 -27.24
C PHE A 142 -12.98 10.79 -26.47
N SER A 143 -11.82 10.19 -26.21
CA SER A 143 -11.71 8.90 -25.52
C SER A 143 -10.59 8.90 -24.48
N THR A 144 -10.84 8.22 -23.36
CA THR A 144 -9.81 8.00 -22.34
C THR A 144 -8.97 6.77 -22.71
N PRO A 145 -7.66 6.76 -22.41
CA PRO A 145 -6.83 5.58 -22.59
C PRO A 145 -7.39 4.39 -21.79
N GLU A 146 -7.35 3.21 -22.41
CA GLU A 146 -7.73 1.94 -21.78
C GLU A 146 -6.50 1.18 -21.30
N PHE A 147 -6.63 0.59 -20.12
CA PHE A 147 -5.55 -0.12 -19.45
C PHE A 147 -5.97 -1.54 -19.08
N GLU A 148 -4.97 -2.41 -18.97
CA GLU A 148 -5.05 -3.75 -18.40
C GLU A 148 -5.82 -3.74 -17.07
N SER A 149 -6.74 -4.69 -16.91
CA SER A 149 -7.48 -4.87 -15.66
C SER A 149 -6.56 -5.38 -14.54
N LEU A 150 -7.02 -5.26 -13.30
CA LEU A 150 -6.30 -5.80 -12.15
C LEU A 150 -5.96 -7.29 -12.31
N ASP A 151 -6.95 -8.11 -12.68
CA ASP A 151 -6.77 -9.54 -12.94
C ASP A 151 -5.76 -9.81 -14.06
N GLY A 152 -5.71 -8.93 -15.07
CA GLY A 152 -4.70 -8.98 -16.13
C GLY A 152 -3.28 -8.79 -15.56
N VAL A 153 -3.09 -7.74 -14.75
CA VAL A 153 -1.81 -7.46 -14.08
C VAL A 153 -1.36 -8.62 -13.19
N VAL A 154 -2.29 -9.16 -12.39
CA VAL A 154 -2.06 -10.33 -11.52
C VAL A 154 -1.66 -11.56 -12.34
N SER A 155 -2.40 -11.85 -13.41
CA SER A 155 -2.12 -12.98 -14.29
C SER A 155 -0.75 -12.85 -14.95
N ARG A 156 -0.42 -11.66 -15.45
CA ARG A 156 0.87 -11.37 -16.07
C ARG A 156 2.03 -11.49 -15.07
N PHE A 157 1.87 -11.03 -13.83
CA PHE A 157 2.85 -11.28 -12.78
C PHE A 157 3.07 -12.78 -12.56
N ASN A 158 1.99 -13.54 -12.39
CA ASN A 158 2.04 -14.98 -12.11
C ASN A 158 2.69 -15.78 -13.25
N THR A 159 2.49 -15.36 -14.51
CA THR A 159 3.21 -15.90 -15.67
C THR A 159 4.69 -15.51 -15.67
N MET A 160 5.03 -14.25 -15.38
CA MET A 160 6.41 -13.77 -15.36
C MET A 160 7.27 -14.56 -14.35
N ILE A 161 6.78 -14.77 -13.14
CA ILE A 161 7.52 -15.49 -12.09
C ILE A 161 7.74 -16.98 -12.39
N GLN A 162 7.09 -17.56 -13.41
CA GLN A 162 7.38 -18.93 -13.87
C GLN A 162 8.76 -19.05 -14.49
N THR A 163 9.21 -18.00 -15.17
CA THR A 163 10.49 -17.98 -15.90
C THR A 163 11.55 -17.16 -15.16
N ARG A 164 11.12 -16.20 -14.35
CA ARG A 164 11.99 -15.33 -13.56
C ARG A 164 11.42 -15.15 -12.16
N PRO A 165 11.60 -16.14 -11.26
CA PRO A 165 11.08 -16.05 -9.91
C PRO A 165 11.66 -14.85 -9.18
N LEU A 166 10.89 -14.38 -8.20
CA LEU A 166 11.36 -13.43 -7.21
C LEU A 166 12.51 -14.05 -6.41
N PRO A 167 13.59 -13.31 -6.09
CA PRO A 167 14.67 -13.82 -5.26
C PRO A 167 14.28 -13.72 -3.78
N GLY A 168 13.13 -14.29 -3.40
CA GLY A 168 12.64 -14.23 -2.03
C GLY A 168 11.13 -14.31 -1.87
N ARG A 169 10.69 -14.07 -0.62
CA ARG A 169 9.31 -14.22 -0.15
C ARG A 169 8.57 -12.89 -0.18
N ILE A 170 7.34 -12.87 -0.69
CA ILE A 170 6.51 -11.67 -0.74
C ILE A 170 6.02 -11.31 0.67
N ILE A 171 6.30 -10.08 1.10
CA ILE A 171 5.89 -9.58 2.42
C ILE A 171 4.67 -8.67 2.33
N ASN A 172 4.52 -7.90 1.23
CA ASN A 172 3.36 -7.04 1.03
C ASN A 172 3.05 -6.84 -0.46
N ILE A 173 1.79 -6.59 -0.78
CA ILE A 173 1.31 -6.20 -2.12
C ILE A 173 0.38 -4.99 -1.93
N GLU A 174 0.81 -3.84 -2.44
CA GLU A 174 0.10 -2.57 -2.33
C GLU A 174 -0.57 -2.24 -3.68
N SER A 175 -1.86 -1.89 -3.65
CA SER A 175 -2.50 -1.18 -4.76
C SER A 175 -2.26 0.31 -4.58
N GLN A 176 -1.37 0.85 -5.40
CA GLN A 176 -0.91 2.22 -5.27
C GLN A 176 -1.50 3.10 -6.35
N GLU A 177 -2.18 4.17 -5.94
CA GLU A 177 -2.68 5.18 -6.86
C GLU A 177 -1.54 6.10 -7.34
N MET A 178 -1.47 6.29 -8.65
CA MET A 178 -0.48 7.11 -9.34
C MET A 178 -1.18 8.18 -10.18
N LYS A 179 -0.83 9.44 -9.95
CA LYS A 179 -1.32 10.56 -10.75
C LYS A 179 -0.51 10.66 -12.05
N MET A 180 -1.16 10.49 -13.20
CA MET A 180 -0.50 10.57 -14.50
C MET A 180 -0.07 12.01 -14.80
N ARG A 181 1.08 12.17 -15.48
CA ARG A 181 1.48 13.47 -16.03
C ARG A 181 0.62 13.79 -17.26
N HIS A 182 0.57 15.06 -17.66
CA HIS A 182 -0.16 15.48 -18.88
C HIS A 182 0.34 14.77 -20.16
N SER A 183 1.56 14.24 -20.16
CA SER A 183 2.15 13.47 -21.26
C SER A 183 1.72 11.99 -21.31
N GLY A 184 0.87 11.53 -20.38
CA GLY A 184 0.49 10.12 -20.28
C GLY A 184 1.55 9.21 -19.64
N GLU A 185 2.76 9.73 -19.40
CA GLU A 185 3.84 8.97 -18.79
C GLU A 185 3.63 8.81 -17.27
N ILE A 186 3.87 7.59 -16.79
CA ILE A 186 3.77 7.22 -15.38
C ILE A 186 5.12 6.71 -14.96
N ASP A 187 5.69 7.42 -13.99
CA ASP A 187 6.92 7.02 -13.33
C ASP A 187 6.56 6.37 -11.98
N PRO A 188 6.64 5.03 -11.86
CA PRO A 188 6.35 4.31 -10.62
C PRO A 188 7.40 4.55 -9.53
N GLU A 189 8.56 5.10 -9.90
CA GLU A 189 9.66 5.44 -8.99
C GLU A 189 9.54 6.88 -8.47
N ARG A 190 8.59 7.66 -8.99
CA ARG A 190 8.38 9.03 -8.55
C ARG A 190 7.88 9.06 -7.10
N THR A 191 8.58 9.79 -6.26
CA THR A 191 8.20 10.00 -4.86
C THR A 191 7.48 11.32 -4.63
N CYS A 192 7.63 12.32 -5.50
CA CYS A 192 7.04 13.64 -5.32
C CYS A 192 6.09 14.03 -6.45
N TRP A 193 4.97 14.67 -6.12
CA TRP A 193 4.11 15.33 -7.10
C TRP A 193 3.45 16.57 -6.52
N VAL A 194 3.02 17.46 -7.41
CA VAL A 194 2.33 18.69 -7.05
C VAL A 194 0.91 18.65 -7.60
N GLU A 195 -0.06 18.93 -6.74
CA GLU A 195 -1.48 18.99 -7.09
C GLU A 195 -1.99 20.42 -7.10
N GLY A 196 -2.83 20.74 -8.09
CA GLY A 196 -3.66 21.94 -8.10
C GLY A 196 -5.13 21.56 -8.29
N GLY A 197 -6.04 22.32 -7.69
CA GLY A 197 -7.46 21.98 -7.63
C GLY A 197 -8.24 22.09 -8.95
N LYS A 198 -7.79 22.90 -9.92
CA LYS A 198 -8.62 23.31 -11.07
C LYS A 198 -8.44 22.47 -12.36
N ARG A 199 -7.61 21.43 -12.37
CA ARG A 199 -7.29 20.68 -13.60
C ARG A 199 -7.88 19.28 -13.61
N GLN A 200 -8.16 18.77 -14.81
CA GLN A 200 -8.46 17.35 -15.02
C GLN A 200 -7.26 16.52 -14.56
N LYS A 201 -7.55 15.48 -13.77
CA LYS A 201 -6.54 14.57 -13.22
C LYS A 201 -6.80 13.16 -13.76
N HIS A 202 -5.74 12.49 -14.17
CA HIS A 202 -5.78 11.10 -14.58
C HIS A 202 -5.04 10.27 -13.53
N PHE A 203 -5.65 9.18 -13.10
CA PHE A 203 -5.14 8.29 -12.08
C PHE A 203 -4.97 6.90 -12.66
N LEU A 204 -3.92 6.23 -12.24
CA LEU A 204 -3.63 4.84 -12.56
C LEU A 204 -3.26 4.10 -11.28
N PHE A 205 -3.88 2.97 -11.02
CA PHE A 205 -3.43 2.03 -10.01
C PHE A 205 -2.27 1.19 -10.55
N ILE A 206 -1.21 1.05 -9.76
CA ILE A 206 -0.14 0.08 -9.99
C ILE A 206 -0.15 -0.93 -8.85
N LEU A 207 0.44 -2.12 -9.07
CA LEU A 207 0.73 -3.03 -7.97
C LEU A 207 2.20 -2.92 -7.58
N ARG A 208 2.48 -2.56 -6.33
CA ARG A 208 3.82 -2.57 -5.77
C ARG A 208 3.98 -3.79 -4.87
N ILE A 209 4.87 -4.69 -5.24
CA ILE A 209 5.10 -5.97 -4.57
C ILE A 209 6.40 -5.86 -3.81
N PHE A 210 6.34 -5.90 -2.49
CA PHE A 210 7.49 -5.92 -1.60
C PHE A 210 7.84 -7.36 -1.23
N PHE A 211 9.12 -7.69 -1.21
CA PHE A 211 9.60 -9.02 -0.88
C PHE A 211 10.86 -8.97 -0.01
N GLU A 212 10.99 -9.95 0.86
CA GLU A 212 12.19 -10.23 1.66
C GLU A 212 13.08 -11.17 0.84
N ILE A 213 14.35 -10.80 0.64
CA ILE A 213 15.32 -11.61 -0.08
C ILE A 213 15.65 -12.85 0.74
N SER A 214 15.32 -14.01 0.20
CA SER A 214 15.52 -15.32 0.85
C SER A 214 15.56 -16.43 -0.19
N ASP A 215 15.93 -17.64 0.24
CA ASP A 215 15.87 -18.86 -0.59
C ASP A 215 14.43 -19.43 -0.64
N GLY A 216 13.42 -18.58 -0.44
CA GLY A 216 12.02 -18.99 -0.39
C GLY A 216 11.50 -19.46 -1.75
N GLU A 217 10.52 -20.36 -1.69
CA GLU A 217 9.84 -20.86 -2.88
C GLU A 217 9.11 -19.74 -3.65
N PRO A 218 9.01 -19.83 -4.99
CA PRO A 218 8.25 -18.87 -5.78
C PRO A 218 6.77 -18.84 -5.36
N GLU A 219 6.28 -17.63 -5.08
CA GLU A 219 4.91 -17.38 -4.65
C GLU A 219 4.09 -16.75 -5.77
N GLU A 220 2.94 -17.35 -6.11
CA GLU A 220 1.94 -16.69 -6.95
C GLU A 220 1.12 -15.73 -6.09
N ILE A 221 0.71 -14.60 -6.68
CA ILE A 221 -0.16 -13.62 -6.01
C ILE A 221 -1.61 -13.79 -6.44
N GLY A 222 -2.51 -13.39 -5.57
CA GLY A 222 -3.93 -13.23 -5.86
C GLY A 222 -4.49 -12.03 -5.11
N ILE A 223 -5.59 -11.49 -5.63
CA ILE A 223 -6.30 -10.36 -5.04
C ILE A 223 -7.79 -10.72 -4.98
N MET A 224 -8.43 -10.37 -3.88
CA MET A 224 -9.88 -10.49 -3.69
C MET A 224 -10.44 -9.16 -3.19
N ASP A 225 -11.44 -8.65 -3.90
CA ASP A 225 -12.09 -7.38 -3.55
C ASP A 225 -13.46 -7.60 -2.94
N PHE A 226 -13.70 -6.92 -1.83
CA PHE A 226 -14.97 -6.91 -1.11
C PHE A 226 -15.59 -5.53 -1.25
N ILE A 227 -16.67 -5.48 -2.02
CA ILE A 227 -17.41 -4.26 -2.32
C ILE A 227 -18.57 -4.15 -1.32
N PRO A 228 -18.84 -2.97 -0.74
CA PRO A 228 -20.02 -2.80 0.08
C PRO A 228 -21.30 -2.95 -0.75
N ASP A 229 -22.31 -3.61 -0.19
CA ASP A 229 -23.62 -3.71 -0.83
C ASP A 229 -24.32 -2.34 -0.84
N ALA A 230 -24.98 -2.03 -1.96
CA ALA A 230 -25.83 -0.85 -2.05
C ALA A 230 -27.14 -1.09 -1.29
N ILE A 231 -27.37 -0.31 -0.23
CA ILE A 231 -28.66 -0.23 0.46
C ILE A 231 -29.67 0.51 -0.43
N THR A 232 -29.23 1.62 -1.02
CA THR A 232 -30.01 2.36 -2.02
C THR A 232 -29.12 2.71 -3.19
N ARG A 233 -29.61 2.55 -4.42
CA ARG A 233 -28.85 2.89 -5.64
C ARG A 233 -28.73 4.40 -5.88
N GLY A 234 -29.48 5.21 -5.12
CA GLY A 234 -29.66 6.62 -5.42
C GLY A 234 -30.51 6.82 -6.68
N GLY A 235 -30.58 8.06 -7.15
CA GLY A 235 -31.30 8.47 -8.34
C GLY A 235 -30.87 9.87 -8.77
N VAL A 236 -31.66 10.53 -9.62
CA VAL A 236 -31.36 11.89 -10.11
C VAL A 236 -31.23 12.91 -8.96
N PHE A 237 -31.91 12.67 -7.84
CA PHE A 237 -31.97 13.57 -6.69
C PHE A 237 -31.49 12.93 -5.38
N SER A 238 -30.87 11.76 -5.42
CA SER A 238 -30.41 11.07 -4.21
C SER A 238 -29.12 10.32 -4.44
N TYR A 239 -28.26 10.32 -3.42
CA TYR A 239 -27.00 9.59 -3.47
C TYR A 239 -27.20 8.11 -3.16
N PRO A 240 -26.40 7.22 -3.78
CA PRO A 240 -26.37 5.83 -3.36
C PRO A 240 -25.92 5.75 -1.89
N ARG A 241 -26.55 4.87 -1.13
CA ARG A 241 -26.14 4.54 0.23
C ARG A 241 -25.64 3.11 0.25
N TYR A 242 -24.51 2.91 0.89
CA TYR A 242 -23.84 1.63 1.03
C TYR A 242 -23.91 1.13 2.46
N GLU A 243 -23.74 -0.18 2.63
CA GLU A 243 -23.58 -0.76 3.95
C GLU A 243 -22.34 -0.20 4.68
N PRO A 244 -22.32 -0.25 6.02
CA PRO A 244 -21.14 0.14 6.79
C PRO A 244 -19.91 -0.69 6.43
N PHE A 245 -18.73 -0.08 6.46
CA PHE A 245 -17.47 -0.76 6.13
C PHE A 245 -17.17 -1.98 7.02
N SER A 246 -17.69 -2.02 8.25
CA SER A 246 -17.60 -3.20 9.13
C SER A 246 -18.20 -4.46 8.50
N ASN A 247 -19.25 -4.33 7.69
CA ASN A 247 -19.84 -5.47 6.98
C ASN A 247 -18.91 -5.97 5.88
N VAL A 248 -18.19 -5.07 5.21
CA VAL A 248 -17.18 -5.42 4.20
C VAL A 248 -16.04 -6.21 4.85
N ILE A 249 -15.58 -5.79 6.03
CA ILE A 249 -14.59 -6.54 6.83
C ILE A 249 -15.13 -7.93 7.20
N GLN A 250 -16.40 -8.04 7.60
CA GLN A 250 -17.01 -9.33 7.93
C GLN A 250 -17.07 -10.26 6.71
N LYS A 251 -17.42 -9.75 5.52
CA LYS A 251 -17.39 -10.52 4.27
C LYS A 251 -16.00 -11.06 3.97
N ALA A 252 -14.99 -10.21 4.11
CA ALA A 252 -13.60 -10.61 3.94
C ALA A 252 -13.16 -11.66 4.98
N SER A 253 -13.54 -11.46 6.24
CA SER A 253 -13.30 -12.43 7.32
C SER A 253 -13.87 -13.81 6.98
N ASN A 254 -15.12 -13.86 6.52
CA ASN A 254 -15.79 -15.11 6.15
C ASN A 254 -15.09 -15.78 4.97
N TRP A 255 -14.69 -15.00 3.95
CA TRP A 255 -13.95 -15.53 2.82
C TRP A 255 -12.60 -16.12 3.25
N CYS A 256 -11.84 -15.40 4.08
CA CYS A 256 -10.55 -15.83 4.59
C CYS A 256 -10.65 -17.15 5.37
N ALA A 257 -11.67 -17.29 6.22
CA ALA A 257 -11.91 -18.51 7.00
C ALA A 257 -12.20 -19.75 6.13
N MET A 258 -12.66 -19.55 4.89
CA MET A 258 -12.89 -20.63 3.92
C MET A 258 -11.67 -20.96 3.06
N GLN A 259 -10.62 -20.13 3.08
CA GLN A 259 -9.44 -20.35 2.23
C GLN A 259 -8.45 -21.30 2.91
N ASN A 260 -7.91 -22.22 2.11
CA ASN A 260 -6.84 -23.13 2.51
C ASN A 260 -5.66 -22.97 1.56
N GLY A 261 -4.43 -22.99 2.11
CA GLY A 261 -3.21 -22.94 1.30
C GLY A 261 -2.91 -21.57 0.68
N ILE A 262 -3.49 -20.50 1.22
CA ILE A 262 -3.09 -19.12 0.91
C ILE A 262 -2.54 -18.44 2.16
N ARG A 263 -1.69 -17.43 1.95
CA ARG A 263 -1.21 -16.53 3.00
C ARG A 263 -1.62 -15.12 2.67
N ILE A 264 -2.38 -14.47 3.54
CA ILE A 264 -2.70 -13.06 3.40
C ILE A 264 -1.42 -12.25 3.64
N CYS A 265 -1.11 -11.33 2.73
CA CYS A 265 0.04 -10.43 2.84
C CYS A 265 -0.38 -8.97 3.02
N ASN A 266 -1.59 -8.60 2.58
CA ASN A 266 -2.14 -7.27 2.79
C ASN A 266 -3.66 -7.26 2.87
N THR A 267 -4.20 -6.30 3.61
CA THR A 267 -5.59 -5.85 3.44
C THR A 267 -5.59 -4.32 3.36
N GLN A 268 -6.16 -3.77 2.30
CA GLN A 268 -6.08 -2.34 1.99
C GLN A 268 -7.47 -1.78 1.70
N SER A 269 -7.75 -0.59 2.19
CA SER A 269 -8.95 0.18 1.87
C SER A 269 -8.72 0.94 0.57
N VAL A 270 -9.43 0.58 -0.50
CA VAL A 270 -9.24 1.20 -1.82
C VAL A 270 -10.45 2.06 -2.17
N GLU A 271 -10.22 3.31 -2.54
CA GLU A 271 -11.27 4.21 -3.01
C GLU A 271 -11.45 4.09 -4.52
N LEU A 272 -12.61 3.58 -4.93
CA LEU A 272 -12.93 3.39 -6.34
C LEU A 272 -13.86 4.50 -6.80
N LYS A 273 -13.41 5.24 -7.83
CA LYS A 273 -14.26 6.22 -8.49
C LYS A 273 -15.49 5.55 -9.12
N MET A 274 -16.65 6.00 -8.69
CA MET A 274 -17.93 5.63 -9.25
C MET A 274 -18.35 6.55 -10.40
N LYS A 275 -18.98 5.96 -11.41
CA LYS A 275 -19.76 6.70 -12.41
C LYS A 275 -21.24 6.59 -12.02
N THR A 276 -21.96 7.71 -12.02
CA THR A 276 -23.38 7.75 -11.64
C THR A 276 -24.19 6.72 -12.43
N GLY A 277 -24.97 5.89 -11.72
CA GLY A 277 -25.83 4.87 -12.33
C GLY A 277 -25.11 3.60 -12.81
N LEU A 278 -23.79 3.50 -12.63
CA LEU A 278 -23.01 2.32 -12.99
C LEU A 278 -22.56 1.54 -11.75
N GLU A 279 -22.40 0.23 -11.93
CA GLU A 279 -21.87 -0.66 -10.90
C GLU A 279 -20.39 -0.36 -10.61
N VAL A 280 -19.97 -0.68 -9.40
CA VAL A 280 -18.59 -0.54 -8.95
C VAL A 280 -17.75 -1.57 -9.69
N ASN A 281 -16.75 -1.12 -10.45
CA ASN A 281 -15.82 -2.01 -11.14
C ASN A 281 -14.47 -2.04 -10.40
N PRO A 282 -14.19 -3.07 -9.57
CA PRO A 282 -12.94 -3.16 -8.82
C PRO A 282 -11.73 -3.54 -9.70
N GLN A 283 -11.99 -4.06 -10.90
CA GLN A 283 -10.98 -4.47 -11.87
C GLN A 283 -10.40 -3.28 -12.66
N ARG A 284 -11.00 -2.10 -12.52
CA ARG A 284 -10.59 -0.89 -13.22
C ARG A 284 -9.31 -0.32 -12.63
N MET A 285 -8.25 -0.30 -13.43
CA MET A 285 -6.93 0.20 -13.01
C MET A 285 -6.67 1.67 -13.36
N SER A 286 -7.59 2.38 -14.02
CA SER A 286 -7.42 3.81 -14.35
C SER A 286 -8.71 4.60 -14.21
N PHE A 287 -8.63 5.88 -13.85
CA PHE A 287 -9.78 6.78 -13.91
C PHE A 287 -9.40 8.24 -14.11
N THR A 288 -10.41 9.07 -14.39
CA THR A 288 -10.23 10.50 -14.65
C THR A 288 -11.16 11.30 -13.76
N GLU A 289 -10.65 12.33 -13.11
CA GLU A 289 -11.40 13.34 -12.39
C GLU A 289 -11.49 14.63 -13.19
N HIS A 290 -12.68 15.21 -13.20
CA HIS A 290 -12.95 16.50 -13.82
C HIS A 290 -13.20 17.49 -12.67
N GLY A 291 -12.25 18.39 -12.42
CA GLY A 291 -12.15 19.14 -11.16
C GLY A 291 -13.39 19.94 -10.73
N GLU A 292 -14.25 20.34 -11.67
CA GLU A 292 -15.48 21.11 -11.36
C GLU A 292 -16.71 20.25 -11.10
N ARG A 293 -16.62 18.92 -11.26
CA ARG A 293 -17.76 18.01 -11.05
C ARG A 293 -17.54 17.17 -9.80
N GLY A 294 -18.58 17.08 -8.97
CA GLY A 294 -18.61 16.14 -7.85
C GLY A 294 -18.26 14.73 -8.35
N THR A 295 -17.23 14.13 -7.75
CA THR A 295 -16.87 12.74 -7.99
C THR A 295 -17.28 11.92 -6.78
N PHE A 296 -17.90 10.77 -7.04
CA PHE A 296 -18.30 9.83 -6.00
C PHE A 296 -17.27 8.71 -5.92
N TYR A 297 -16.90 8.33 -4.70
CA TYR A 297 -16.04 7.19 -4.44
C TYR A 297 -16.79 6.20 -3.56
N VAL A 298 -16.50 4.93 -3.78
CA VAL A 298 -16.87 3.86 -2.86
C VAL A 298 -15.59 3.28 -2.30
N ARG A 299 -15.54 3.12 -0.99
CA ARG A 299 -14.42 2.47 -0.32
C ARG A 299 -14.68 0.97 -0.28
N ILE A 300 -13.80 0.19 -0.90
CA ILE A 300 -13.81 -1.26 -0.86
C ILE A 300 -12.70 -1.77 0.06
N LEU A 301 -12.76 -3.05 0.43
CA LEU A 301 -11.62 -3.73 1.05
C LEU A 301 -10.98 -4.67 0.03
N ARG A 302 -9.70 -4.48 -0.23
CA ARG A 302 -8.87 -5.34 -1.09
C ARG A 302 -8.00 -6.24 -0.23
N VAL A 303 -8.12 -7.54 -0.39
CA VAL A 303 -7.28 -8.55 0.27
C VAL A 303 -6.28 -9.09 -0.74
N ALA A 304 -4.99 -8.84 -0.51
CA ALA A 304 -3.91 -9.42 -1.30
C ALA A 304 -3.32 -10.63 -0.58
N TYR A 305 -3.16 -11.72 -1.31
CA TYR A 305 -2.68 -12.98 -0.77
C TYR A 305 -1.68 -13.62 -1.72
N VAL A 306 -0.94 -14.58 -1.19
CA VAL A 306 -0.03 -15.41 -1.95
C VAL A 306 -0.34 -16.88 -1.77
N LYS A 307 0.07 -17.69 -2.75
CA LYS A 307 -0.05 -19.15 -2.70
C LYS A 307 1.25 -19.79 -3.19
N THR A 308 1.70 -20.80 -2.48
CA THR A 308 2.85 -21.63 -2.87
C THR A 308 2.39 -22.65 -3.90
N ARG A 309 3.21 -22.90 -4.94
CA ARG A 309 2.90 -23.90 -5.98
C ARG A 309 3.06 -25.33 -5.49
N ASP A 310 4.06 -25.57 -4.63
CA ASP A 310 4.38 -26.93 -4.22
C ASP A 310 3.37 -27.46 -3.18
N LEU A 311 2.64 -28.51 -3.59
CA LEU A 311 1.70 -29.24 -2.74
C LEU A 311 2.41 -30.04 -1.64
N SER A 312 3.68 -30.40 -1.82
CA SER A 312 4.47 -31.13 -0.81
C SER A 312 4.75 -30.25 0.42
N PHE A 313 4.96 -28.95 0.20
CA PHE A 313 5.12 -27.94 1.25
C PHE A 313 3.81 -27.51 1.92
N LYS A 314 2.64 -27.76 1.32
CA LYS A 314 1.34 -27.49 1.96
C LYS A 314 1.16 -28.23 3.29
N ASN A 315 1.89 -29.33 3.49
CA ASN A 315 1.86 -30.11 4.73
C ASN A 315 2.88 -29.63 5.78
N GLN A 316 3.84 -28.77 5.42
CA GLN A 316 4.89 -28.27 6.32
C GLN A 316 4.72 -26.81 6.72
N ILE A 317 4.18 -25.98 5.83
CA ILE A 317 3.75 -24.63 6.16
C ILE A 317 2.30 -24.76 6.60
N MET A 318 1.99 -24.69 7.89
CA MET A 318 0.62 -24.36 8.30
C MET A 318 0.43 -22.88 7.97
N PRO A 319 -0.22 -22.49 6.85
CA PRO A 319 -0.61 -21.10 6.70
C PRO A 319 -1.47 -20.77 7.92
N MET A 320 -1.22 -19.61 8.54
CA MET A 320 -2.12 -19.13 9.58
C MET A 320 -3.55 -19.23 9.03
N SER A 321 -4.37 -20.10 9.63
CA SER A 321 -5.79 -20.10 9.33
C SER A 321 -6.32 -18.80 9.90
N VAL A 322 -6.52 -17.83 9.01
CA VAL A 322 -7.17 -16.57 9.38
C VAL A 322 -8.64 -16.89 9.60
N THR A 323 -8.95 -17.26 10.84
CA THR A 323 -10.32 -17.62 11.24
C THR A 323 -11.21 -16.39 11.37
N GLN A 324 -10.62 -15.25 11.72
CA GLN A 324 -11.35 -13.99 11.86
C GLN A 324 -10.48 -12.78 11.54
N LEU A 325 -10.99 -11.91 10.66
CA LEU A 325 -10.46 -10.57 10.44
C LEU A 325 -11.23 -9.57 11.29
N THR A 326 -10.50 -8.66 11.92
CA THR A 326 -11.07 -7.50 12.61
C THR A 326 -10.32 -6.25 12.17
N CYS A 327 -10.98 -5.10 12.23
CA CYS A 327 -10.38 -3.82 11.86
C CYS A 327 -10.63 -2.81 12.97
N LYS A 328 -9.58 -2.05 13.31
CA LYS A 328 -9.66 -0.93 14.23
C LYS A 328 -9.07 0.30 13.54
N THR A 329 -9.93 1.30 13.33
CA THR A 329 -9.50 2.60 12.81
C THR A 329 -9.06 3.50 13.96
N PHE A 330 -7.89 4.14 13.79
CA PHE A 330 -7.38 5.15 14.69
C PHE A 330 -7.41 6.50 13.97
N VAL A 331 -8.36 7.35 14.36
CA VAL A 331 -8.40 8.75 13.91
C VAL A 331 -7.63 9.61 14.92
N PRO A 332 -6.81 10.58 14.50
CA PRO A 332 -6.14 11.51 15.41
C PRO A 332 -7.15 12.18 16.33
N MET A 333 -6.94 12.14 17.65
CA MET A 333 -7.84 12.79 18.60
C MET A 333 -7.67 14.30 18.56
N GLN A 334 -8.78 15.03 18.61
CA GLN A 334 -8.76 16.48 18.74
C GLN A 334 -8.31 16.85 20.17
N LEU A 335 -7.23 17.62 20.28
CA LEU A 335 -6.62 18.04 21.54
C LEU A 335 -7.17 19.37 22.03
N THR A 336 -7.55 20.27 21.12
CA THR A 336 -8.05 21.61 21.46
C THR A 336 -9.37 21.92 20.76
N THR A 337 -10.27 22.62 21.45
CA THR A 337 -11.49 23.21 20.87
C THR A 337 -11.23 24.68 20.55
N SER A 338 -10.33 24.97 19.61
CA SER A 338 -10.04 26.34 19.19
C SER A 338 -11.10 26.85 18.20
N LEU A 339 -11.33 28.17 18.16
CA LEU A 339 -12.27 28.82 17.22
C LEU A 339 -11.78 28.82 15.77
N PHE A 340 -10.48 28.56 15.53
CA PHE A 340 -9.88 28.66 14.19
C PHE A 340 -9.57 27.27 13.63
N VAL A 341 -8.49 26.66 14.12
CA VAL A 341 -8.03 25.35 13.67
C VAL A 341 -7.76 24.52 14.92
N PRO A 342 -8.55 23.47 15.18
CA PRO A 342 -8.31 22.61 16.32
C PRO A 342 -6.98 21.87 16.13
N ASP A 343 -6.27 21.67 17.23
CA ASP A 343 -5.08 20.82 17.26
C ASP A 343 -5.52 19.36 17.36
N PHE A 344 -4.75 18.48 16.74
CA PHE A 344 -4.97 17.05 16.75
C PHE A 344 -3.70 16.33 17.19
N GLU A 345 -3.86 15.09 17.64
CA GLU A 345 -2.75 14.18 17.89
C GLU A 345 -1.79 14.15 16.70
N ASN A 346 -0.50 14.20 17.00
CA ASN A 346 0.55 13.91 16.03
C ASN A 346 0.67 12.39 15.79
N LEU A 347 1.57 12.03 14.88
CA LEU A 347 1.81 10.65 14.50
C LEU A 347 2.35 9.83 15.67
N GLN A 348 3.29 10.37 16.44
CA GLN A 348 3.85 9.72 17.63
C GLN A 348 2.77 9.41 18.70
N GLU A 349 1.88 10.35 19.01
CA GLU A 349 0.77 10.14 19.95
C GLU A 349 -0.21 9.08 19.42
N THR A 350 -0.54 9.14 18.13
CA THR A 350 -1.38 8.13 17.48
C THR A 350 -0.73 6.74 17.54
N LYS A 351 0.57 6.66 17.31
CA LYS A 351 1.37 5.43 17.37
C LYS A 351 1.38 4.84 18.77
N GLU A 352 1.51 5.65 19.81
CA GLU A 352 1.46 5.17 21.20
C GLU A 352 0.10 4.52 21.51
N ARG A 353 -0.99 5.12 21.02
CA ARG A 353 -2.35 4.57 21.17
C ARG A 353 -2.55 3.28 20.38
N VAL A 354 -2.02 3.19 19.16
CA VAL A 354 -1.99 1.94 18.37
C VAL A 354 -1.21 0.86 19.12
N THR A 355 -0.02 1.20 19.63
CA THR A 355 0.85 0.28 20.38
C THR A 355 0.16 -0.23 21.65
N ALA A 356 -0.49 0.67 22.40
CA ALA A 356 -1.24 0.32 23.60
C ALA A 356 -2.40 -0.63 23.27
N TRP A 357 -3.12 -0.40 22.17
CA TRP A 357 -4.20 -1.27 21.73
C TRP A 357 -3.70 -2.65 21.28
N VAL A 358 -2.61 -2.72 20.51
CA VAL A 358 -2.00 -4.00 20.11
C VAL A 358 -1.58 -4.80 21.36
N LYS A 359 -0.89 -4.15 22.31
CA LYS A 359 -0.50 -4.78 23.58
C LYS A 359 -1.71 -5.26 24.40
N ALA A 360 -2.77 -4.46 24.47
CA ALA A 360 -3.97 -4.81 25.24
C ALA A 360 -4.77 -5.97 24.63
N THR A 361 -4.75 -6.11 23.30
CA THR A 361 -5.48 -7.19 22.62
C THR A 361 -4.69 -8.49 22.53
N GLY A 362 -3.35 -8.42 22.50
CA GLY A 362 -2.48 -9.58 22.28
C GLY A 362 -2.77 -10.31 20.97
N LYS A 363 -3.47 -9.66 20.04
CA LYS A 363 -3.91 -10.27 18.78
C LYS A 363 -2.85 -10.05 17.72
N PRO A 364 -2.61 -11.07 16.86
CA PRO A 364 -1.78 -10.88 15.70
C PRO A 364 -2.44 -9.90 14.73
N PHE A 365 -1.64 -9.02 14.15
CA PHE A 365 -2.08 -8.16 13.06
C PHE A 365 -1.47 -8.65 11.75
N ILE A 366 -2.17 -8.41 10.65
CA ILE A 366 -1.74 -8.77 9.30
C ILE A 366 -1.08 -7.57 8.62
N CYS A 367 -1.71 -6.41 8.73
CA CYS A 367 -1.21 -5.17 8.14
C CYS A 367 -1.62 -3.96 8.98
N PHE A 368 -0.92 -2.86 8.73
CA PHE A 368 -1.32 -1.52 9.09
C PHE A 368 -1.42 -0.73 7.80
N GLU A 369 -2.42 0.14 7.75
CA GLU A 369 -2.67 1.02 6.62
C GLU A 369 -2.74 2.45 7.14
N PHE A 370 -1.91 3.31 6.56
CA PHE A 370 -2.00 4.75 6.78
C PHE A 370 -2.71 5.41 5.60
N THR A 371 -3.86 6.03 5.86
CA THR A 371 -4.63 6.76 4.84
C THR A 371 -4.70 8.23 5.19
N LEU A 372 -4.24 9.09 4.28
CA LEU A 372 -4.48 10.53 4.33
C LEU A 372 -5.91 10.78 3.83
N ILE A 373 -6.76 11.35 4.69
CA ILE A 373 -8.18 11.66 4.39
C ILE A 373 -8.30 13.10 3.91
#